data_AF-A0A2P5KTF1-F1
#
_entry.id   AF-A0A2P5KTF1-F1
#
_cell.length_a   1.000
_cell.length_b   1.000
_cell.length_c   1.000
_cell.angle_alpha   90.00
_cell.angle_beta   90.00
_cell.angle_gamma   90.00
#
_symmetry.space_group_name_H-M   'P 1'
#
loop_
_entity.id
_entity.type
_entity.pdbx_description
1 polymer ?
#
loop_
_entity_poly.entity_id
_entity_poly.type
_entity_poly.pdbx_seq_one_letter_code
_entity_poly.pdbx_strand_id
1 'polypeptide(L)'
;MANPDELRRLYEALCAQPILAERDFRFALEGHDRLVINRGAHTRGIWRCAGNRFTWTPAGYNEPTHTVREADAAQRYTLIVLATAS
;
A
#
# COMPACT_ATOMS: atom_id res chain seq x y z
N MET A 1 8.33 9.71 14.00
CA MET A 1 7.54 8.63 14.61
C MET A 1 6.56 8.12 13.58
N ALA A 2 6.46 6.82 13.33
CA ALA A 2 5.44 6.26 12.44
C ALA A 2 4.04 6.54 12.99
N ASN A 3 3.04 6.67 12.10
CA ASN A 3 1.64 6.78 12.50
C ASN A 3 0.94 5.43 12.19
N PRO A 4 0.98 4.47 13.13
CA PRO A 4 0.48 3.12 12.88
C PRO A 4 -1.02 3.08 12.62
N ASP A 5 -1.78 4.07 13.10
CA ASP A 5 -3.22 4.13 12.90
C ASP A 5 -3.58 4.50 11.47
N GLU A 6 -2.89 5.47 10.87
CA GLU A 6 -3.06 5.82 9.46
C GLU A 6 -2.69 4.64 8.53
N LEU A 7 -1.62 3.92 8.85
CA LEU A 7 -1.23 2.74 8.07
C LEU A 7 -2.25 1.60 8.17
N ARG A 8 -2.84 1.41 9.37
CA ARG A 8 -3.92 0.44 9.59
C ARG A 8 -5.18 0.83 8.82
N ARG A 9 -5.55 2.11 8.82
CA ARG A 9 -6.66 2.63 8.01
C ARG A 9 -6.48 2.32 6.53
N LEU A 10 -5.28 2.51 5.98
CA LEU A 10 -4.98 2.16 4.60
C LEU A 10 -5.12 0.65 4.34
N TYR A 11 -4.61 -0.20 5.23
CA TYR A 11 -4.75 -1.65 5.14
C TYR A 11 -6.22 -2.07 5.11
N GLU A 12 -7.02 -1.60 6.07
CA GLU A 12 -8.45 -1.91 6.17
C GLU A 12 -9.21 -1.45 4.93
N ALA A 13 -8.93 -0.24 4.44
CA ALA A 13 -9.57 0.31 3.25
C ALA A 13 -9.27 -0.48 1.96
N LEU A 14 -8.08 -1.06 1.84
CA LEU A 14 -7.71 -1.94 0.74
C LEU A 14 -8.32 -3.34 0.88
N CYS A 15 -8.34 -3.90 2.10
CA CYS A 15 -9.02 -5.17 2.40
C CYS A 15 -10.52 -5.10 2.14
N ALA A 16 -11.14 -3.93 2.32
CA ALA A 16 -12.55 -3.68 2.06
C ALA A 16 -12.91 -3.62 0.55
N GLN A 17 -11.98 -3.88 -0.36
CA GLN A 17 -12.22 -3.91 -1.82
C GLN A 17 -12.29 -5.36 -2.33
N PRO A 18 -13.48 -5.96 -2.53
CA PRO A 18 -13.63 -7.36 -2.92
C PRO A 18 -12.90 -7.71 -4.22
N ILE A 19 -12.94 -6.80 -5.20
CA ILE A 19 -12.28 -6.95 -6.50
C ILE A 19 -10.77 -7.17 -6.40
N LEU A 20 -10.11 -6.67 -5.34
CA LEU A 20 -8.68 -6.89 -5.15
C LEU A 20 -8.40 -8.33 -4.72
N ALA A 21 -9.23 -8.89 -3.84
CA ALA A 21 -9.11 -10.30 -3.45
C ALA A 21 -9.41 -11.26 -4.62
N GLU A 22 -10.42 -10.94 -5.44
CA GLU A 22 -10.76 -11.69 -6.66
C GLU A 22 -9.61 -11.70 -7.69
N ARG A 23 -8.81 -10.63 -7.72
CA ARG A 23 -7.62 -10.49 -8.58
C ARG A 23 -6.33 -11.00 -7.92
N ASP A 24 -6.46 -11.76 -6.83
CA ASP A 24 -5.38 -12.37 -6.04
C ASP A 24 -4.41 -11.37 -5.38
N PHE A 25 -4.89 -10.17 -5.07
CA PHE A 25 -4.12 -9.22 -4.25
C PHE A 25 -4.23 -9.56 -2.76
N ARG A 26 -3.11 -9.44 -2.05
CA ARG A 26 -2.99 -9.64 -0.61
C ARG A 26 -2.21 -8.48 0.01
N PHE A 27 -2.57 -8.11 1.22
CA PHE A 27 -1.99 -6.99 1.95
C PHE A 27 -1.42 -7.49 3.27
N ALA A 28 -0.22 -7.04 3.64
CA ALA A 28 0.42 -7.43 4.89
C ALA A 28 1.01 -6.21 5.59
N LEU A 29 0.64 -6.02 6.86
CA LEU A 29 1.30 -5.06 7.73
C LEU A 29 2.60 -5.67 8.25
N GLU A 30 3.73 -5.03 7.98
CA GLU A 30 5.04 -5.39 8.50
C GLU A 30 5.48 -4.34 9.53
N GLY A 31 5.48 -4.71 10.81
CA GLY A 31 5.78 -3.76 11.88
C GLY A 31 4.75 -2.64 11.99
N HIS A 32 5.20 -1.44 12.33
CA HIS A 32 4.34 -0.28 12.61
C HIS A 32 4.30 0.77 11.50
N ASP A 33 5.15 0.62 10.48
CA ASP A 33 5.41 1.65 9.49
C ASP A 33 5.36 1.13 8.05
N ARG A 34 5.09 -0.16 7.81
CA ARG A 34 5.10 -0.74 6.46
C ARG A 34 3.84 -1.54 6.13
N LEU A 35 3.32 -1.33 4.93
CA LEU A 35 2.28 -2.12 4.31
C LEU A 35 2.79 -2.66 2.97
N VAL A 36 2.88 -3.99 2.87
CA VAL A 36 3.30 -4.71 1.66
C VAL A 36 2.08 -5.11 0.86
N ILE A 37 2.13 -4.87 -0.45
CA ILE A 37 1.09 -5.25 -1.40
C ILE A 37 1.63 -6.36 -2.29
N ASN A 38 1.00 -7.52 -2.25
CA ASN A 38 1.35 -8.70 -3.05
C ASN A 38 0.22 -9.03 -4.04
N ARG A 39 0.58 -9.69 -5.14
CA ARG A 39 -0.35 -10.41 -6.03
C ARG A 39 0.21 -11.81 -6.27
N GLY A 40 -0.48 -12.85 -5.82
CA GLY A 40 0.07 -14.19 -5.71
C GLY A 40 1.40 -14.19 -4.94
N ALA A 41 2.45 -14.78 -5.52
CA ALA A 41 3.78 -14.85 -4.92
C ALA A 41 4.64 -13.58 -5.11
N HIS A 42 4.13 -12.55 -5.78
CA HIS A 42 4.92 -11.37 -6.16
C HIS A 42 4.54 -10.12 -5.38
N THR A 43 5.52 -9.45 -4.81
CA THR A 43 5.34 -8.08 -4.31
C THR A 43 5.13 -7.12 -5.47
N ARG A 44 4.16 -6.21 -5.32
CA ARG A 44 3.85 -5.14 -6.28
C ARG A 44 4.37 -3.79 -5.80
N GLY A 45 4.39 -3.60 -4.49
CA GLY A 45 5.09 -2.49 -3.88
C GLY A 45 4.79 -2.38 -2.40
N ILE A 46 5.39 -1.36 -1.82
CA ILE A 46 5.44 -1.16 -0.38
C ILE A 46 5.07 0.27 -0.09
N TRP A 47 4.09 0.46 0.79
CA TRP A 47 3.88 1.73 1.47
C TRP A 47 4.70 1.76 2.75
N ARG A 48 5.42 2.86 2.97
CA ARG A 48 5.98 3.21 4.28
C ARG A 48 5.29 4.45 4.84
N CYS A 49 4.93 4.43 6.13
CA CYS A 49 4.30 5.53 6.85
C CYS A 49 5.24 6.06 7.93
N ALA A 50 5.70 7.31 7.76
CA ALA A 50 6.53 8.01 8.73
C ALA A 50 5.90 9.36 9.06
N GLY A 51 5.42 9.53 10.30
CA GLY A 51 4.60 10.67 10.70
C GLY A 51 3.31 10.70 9.90
N ASN A 52 3.01 11.84 9.29
CA ASN A 52 1.82 12.03 8.43
C ASN A 52 2.21 11.95 6.95
N ARG A 53 3.08 11.00 6.60
CA ARG A 53 3.56 10.84 5.23
C ARG A 53 3.64 9.37 4.85
N PHE A 54 2.99 9.06 3.75
CA PHE A 54 3.07 7.79 3.07
C PHE A 54 4.01 7.90 1.88
N THR A 55 4.90 6.94 1.72
CA THR A 55 5.83 6.84 0.59
C THR A 55 5.68 5.48 -0.08
N TRP A 56 5.45 5.46 -1.39
CA TRP A 56 5.27 4.25 -2.18
C TRP A 56 6.57 3.89 -2.89
N THR A 57 7.00 2.64 -2.73
CA THR A 57 8.11 2.06 -3.47
C THR A 57 7.58 0.88 -4.30
N PRO A 58 7.57 0.97 -5.64
CA PRO A 58 7.16 -0.15 -6.48
C PRO A 58 8.17 -1.31 -6.36
N ALA A 59 7.73 -2.53 -6.65
CA ALA A 59 8.62 -3.67 -6.69
C ALA A 59 9.74 -3.48 -7.72
N GLY A 60 10.98 -3.81 -7.34
CA GLY A 60 12.18 -3.62 -8.17
C GLY A 60 12.81 -2.23 -8.09
N TYR A 61 12.22 -1.30 -7.33
CA TYR A 61 12.79 0.02 -7.10
C TYR A 61 13.46 0.07 -5.72
N ASN A 62 14.57 0.80 -5.65
CA ASN A 62 15.31 1.01 -4.39
C ASN A 62 14.86 2.28 -3.65
N GLU A 63 14.07 3.14 -4.30
CA GLU A 63 13.67 4.44 -3.77
C GLU A 63 12.16 4.69 -3.99
N PRO A 64 11.51 5.48 -3.12
CA PRO A 64 10.10 5.82 -3.30
C PRO A 64 9.84 6.64 -4.56
N THR A 65 8.78 6.31 -5.28
CA THR A 65 8.38 7.01 -6.52
C THR A 65 7.17 7.91 -6.32
N HIS A 66 6.44 7.76 -5.21
CA HIS A 66 5.27 8.57 -4.91
C HIS A 66 5.14 8.87 -3.42
N THR A 67 4.57 10.03 -3.07
CA THR A 67 4.41 10.48 -1.69
C THR A 67 3.06 11.18 -1.50
N VAL A 68 2.35 10.82 -0.44
CA VAL A 68 1.08 11.45 -0.04
C VAL A 68 1.04 11.64 1.48
N ARG A 69 0.03 12.35 2.00
CA ARG A 69 -0.07 12.71 3.44
C ARG A 69 -1.16 12.00 4.23
N GLU A 70 -2.04 11.27 3.56
CA GLU A 70 -3.24 10.67 4.17
C GLU A 70 -3.53 9.30 3.55
N ALA A 71 -4.14 8.41 4.34
CA ALA A 71 -4.49 7.05 3.90
C ALA A 71 -5.40 7.04 2.66
N ASP A 72 -6.37 7.94 2.56
CA ASP A 72 -7.32 7.98 1.44
C ASP A 72 -6.64 8.31 0.10
N ALA A 73 -5.64 9.18 0.12
CA ALA A 73 -4.81 9.48 -1.06
C ALA A 73 -3.93 8.27 -1.42
N ALA A 74 -3.35 7.59 -0.43
CA ALA A 74 -2.56 6.39 -0.65
C ALA A 74 -3.41 5.24 -1.23
N GLN A 75 -4.65 5.08 -0.75
CA GLN A 75 -5.61 4.11 -1.26
C GLN A 75 -5.94 4.41 -2.73
N ARG A 76 -6.34 5.64 -3.06
CA ARG A 76 -6.65 6.04 -4.44
C ARG A 76 -5.49 5.77 -5.40
N TYR A 77 -4.27 6.17 -5.01
CA TYR A 77 -3.09 5.91 -5.80
C TYR A 77 -2.85 4.40 -5.98
N THR A 78 -2.99 3.62 -4.91
CA THR A 78 -2.85 2.17 -4.95
C THR A 78 -3.82 1.55 -5.96
N LEU A 79 -5.10 1.91 -5.91
CA LEU A 79 -6.11 1.38 -6.83
C LEU A 79 -5.77 1.67 -8.30
N ILE A 80 -5.25 2.86 -8.60
CA ILE A 80 -4.77 3.22 -9.95
C ILE A 80 -3.59 2.33 -10.37
N VAL A 81 -2.60 2.15 -9.51
CA VAL A 81 -1.43 1.30 -9.79
C VAL A 81 -1.82 -0.18 -9.99
N LEU A 82 -2.73 -0.69 -9.16
CA LEU A 82 -3.15 -2.10 -9.26
C LEU A 82 -4.12 -2.34 -10.42
N ALA A 83 -4.81 -1.31 -10.93
CA ALA A 83 -5.62 -1.41 -12.13
C ALA A 83 -4.78 -1.65 -13.39
N THR A 84 -3.59 -1.05 -13.47
CA THR A 84 -2.68 -1.21 -14.62
C THR A 84 -1.76 -2.42 -14.51
N ALA A 85 -1.70 -3.08 -13.34
CA ALA A 85 -0.93 -4.30 -13.14
C ALA A 85 -1.55 -5.48 -13.91
N SER A 86 -0.95 -5.84 -15.05
CA SER A 86 -1.28 -7.01 -15.89
C SER A 86 -1.04 -8.31 -15.13
#